data_AF-A0A380S9M4-F1
#
_entry.id   AF-A0A380S9M4-F1
#
_cell.length_a   1.000
_cell.length_b   1.000
_cell.length_c   1.000
_cell.angle_alpha   90.00
_cell.angle_beta   90.00
_cell.angle_gamma   90.00
#
_symmetry.space_group_name_H-M   'P 1'
#
loop_
_entity.id
_entity.type
_entity.pdbx_description
1 polymer ?
#
loop_
_entity_poly.entity_id
_entity_poly.type
_entity_poly.pdbx_seq_one_letter_code
_entity_poly.pdbx_strand_id
1 'polypeptide(L)'
;MIENTHNVQNRINRTLNDISSLSDRIANAKDSKESQDLANAVAAKSVQLNILTSQWEMSFKQAEQRATMLTQQRKKTFNELQLAAPIPDFND
;
A
#
# COMPACT_ATOMS: atom_id res chain seq x y z
N MET A 1 9.46 -6.15 -0.47
CA MET A 1 8.29 -5.28 -0.17
C MET A 1 8.24 -4.07 -1.09
N ILE A 2 9.33 -3.31 -1.25
CA ILE A 2 9.39 -2.14 -2.15
C ILE A 2 8.92 -2.47 -3.57
N GLU A 3 9.32 -3.62 -4.11
CA GLU A 3 8.93 -4.06 -5.46
C GLU A 3 7.42 -4.30 -5.61
N ASN A 4 6.76 -4.84 -4.56
CA ASN A 4 5.32 -5.10 -4.57
C ASN A 4 4.53 -3.80 -4.40
N THR A 5 5.01 -2.87 -3.55
CA THR A 5 4.42 -1.54 -3.38
C THR A 5 4.50 -0.71 -4.67
N HIS A 6 5.65 -0.73 -5.36
CA HIS A 6 5.84 -0.03 -6.63
C HIS A 6 4.95 -0.62 -7.74
N ASN A 7 4.77 -1.95 -7.76
CA ASN A 7 3.85 -2.60 -8.70
C ASN A 7 2.39 -2.14 -8.48
N VAL A 8 1.90 -2.14 -7.24
CA VAL A 8 0.54 -1.71 -6.91
C VAL A 8 0.34 -0.23 -7.25
N GLN A 9 1.31 0.63 -6.93
CA GLN A 9 1.26 2.06 -7.28
C GLN A 9 1.19 2.28 -8.80
N ASN A 10 1.97 1.54 -9.59
CA ASN A 10 1.89 1.61 -11.05
C ASN A 10 0.52 1.18 -11.59
N ARG A 11 -0.10 0.18 -10.96
CA ARG A 11 -1.45 -0.27 -11.33
C ARG A 11 -2.50 0.78 -10.97
N ILE A 12 -2.40 1.42 -9.81
CA ILE A 12 -3.25 2.55 -9.40
C ILE A 12 -3.16 3.67 -10.45
N ASN A 13 -1.95 4.10 -10.80
CA ASN A 13 -1.73 5.16 -11.78
C ASN A 13 -2.33 4.82 -13.16
N ARG A 14 -2.17 3.57 -13.61
CA ARG A 14 -2.78 3.11 -14.87
C ARG A 14 -4.31 3.15 -14.80
N THR A 15 -4.91 2.67 -13.72
CA THR A 15 -6.37 2.70 -13.55
C THR A 15 -6.91 4.14 -13.50
N LEU A 16 -6.18 5.07 -12.87
CA LEU A 16 -6.55 6.49 -12.88
C LEU A 16 -6.47 7.10 -14.28
N ASN A 17 -5.42 6.78 -15.05
CA ASN A 17 -5.29 7.23 -16.44
C ASN A 17 -6.40 6.66 -17.33
N ASP A 18 -6.76 5.39 -17.14
CA ASP A 18 -7.90 4.76 -17.84
C ASP A 18 -9.21 5.51 -17.52
N ILE A 19 -9.46 5.82 -16.24
CA ILE A 19 -10.65 6.59 -15.81
C ILE A 19 -10.66 7.97 -16.46
N SER A 20 -9.53 8.68 -16.47
CA SER A 20 -9.42 10.00 -17.11
C SER A 20 -9.74 9.90 -18.60
N SER A 21 -9.11 8.96 -19.31
CA SER A 21 -9.33 8.74 -20.74
C SER A 21 -10.79 8.41 -21.07
N LEU A 22 -11.43 7.56 -20.25
CA LEU A 22 -12.85 7.24 -20.42
C LEU A 22 -13.73 8.46 -20.11
N SER A 23 -13.38 9.26 -19.11
CA SER A 23 -14.14 10.47 -18.75
C SER A 23 -14.07 11.53 -19.84
N ASP A 24 -12.89 11.73 -20.44
CA ASP A 24 -12.72 12.61 -21.59
C ASP A 24 -13.56 12.13 -22.78
N ARG A 25 -13.63 10.82 -23.01
CA ARG A 25 -14.48 10.24 -24.06
C ARG A 25 -15.96 10.44 -23.79
N ILE A 26 -16.43 10.30 -22.54
CA ILE A 26 -17.81 10.60 -22.15
C ILE A 26 -18.16 12.05 -22.48
N ALA A 27 -17.27 12.99 -22.15
CA ALA A 27 -17.49 14.41 -22.40
C ALA A 27 -17.62 14.75 -23.89
N ASN A 28 -17.04 13.94 -24.77
CA ASN A 28 -17.05 14.13 -26.22
C ASN A 28 -18.00 13.17 -26.97
N ALA A 29 -18.69 12.27 -26.26
CA ALA A 29 -19.57 11.30 -26.87
C ALA A 29 -20.84 11.99 -27.41
N LYS A 30 -21.19 11.65 -28.65
CA LYS A 30 -22.36 12.21 -29.36
C LYS A 30 -23.60 11.36 -29.20
N ASP A 31 -23.41 10.07 -28.89
CA ASP A 31 -24.47 9.09 -28.71
C ASP A 31 -24.65 8.78 -27.22
N SER A 32 -25.90 8.79 -26.75
CA SER A 32 -26.22 8.60 -25.34
C SER A 32 -25.96 7.18 -24.84
N LYS A 33 -26.04 6.17 -25.72
CA LYS A 33 -25.71 4.79 -25.38
C LYS A 33 -24.20 4.63 -25.23
N GLU A 34 -23.42 5.22 -26.13
CA GLU A 34 -21.95 5.28 -26.00
C GLU A 34 -21.55 5.94 -24.66
N SER A 35 -22.14 7.10 -24.31
CA SER A 35 -21.87 7.76 -23.03
C SER A 35 -22.18 6.88 -21.82
N GLN A 36 -23.29 6.12 -21.87
CA GLN A 36 -23.67 5.20 -20.81
C GLN A 36 -22.71 4.02 -20.69
N ASP A 37 -22.32 3.40 -21.81
CA ASP A 37 -21.37 2.29 -21.83
C ASP A 37 -20.01 2.73 -21.27
N LEU A 38 -19.55 3.93 -21.64
CA LEU A 38 -18.32 4.52 -21.09
C LEU A 38 -18.44 4.83 -19.59
N ALA A 39 -19.58 5.35 -19.13
CA ALA A 39 -19.81 5.61 -17.71
C ALA A 39 -19.80 4.31 -16.88
N ASN A 40 -20.39 3.24 -17.41
CA ASN A 40 -20.33 1.91 -16.80
C ASN A 40 -18.88 1.40 -16.73
N ALA A 41 -18.08 1.63 -17.78
CA ALA A 41 -16.66 1.30 -17.76
C ALA A 41 -15.89 2.09 -16.69
N VAL A 42 -16.17 3.39 -16.51
CA VAL A 42 -15.61 4.20 -15.43
C VAL A 42 -15.99 3.63 -14.06
N ALA A 43 -17.25 3.28 -13.85
CA ALA A 43 -17.71 2.69 -12.59
C ALA A 43 -16.95 1.39 -12.24
N ALA A 44 -16.78 0.50 -13.23
CA ALA A 44 -16.00 -0.73 -13.04
C ALA A 44 -14.53 -0.44 -12.72
N LYS A 45 -13.91 0.54 -13.38
CA LYS A 45 -12.53 0.97 -13.10
C LYS A 45 -12.39 1.60 -11.71
N SER A 46 -13.39 2.35 -11.25
CA SER A 46 -13.42 2.90 -9.89
C SER A 46 -13.49 1.81 -8.81
N VAL A 47 -14.25 0.74 -9.05
CA VAL A 47 -14.23 -0.44 -8.16
C VAL A 47 -12.85 -1.09 -8.15
N GLN A 48 -12.22 -1.26 -9.32
CA GLN A 48 -10.86 -1.78 -9.41
C GLN A 48 -9.85 -0.90 -8.65
N LEU A 49 -9.98 0.43 -8.75
CA LEU A 49 -9.14 1.38 -8.03
C LEU A 49 -9.27 1.20 -6.51
N ASN A 50 -10.50 1.10 -5.99
CA ASN A 50 -10.74 0.89 -4.55
C ASN A 50 -10.07 -0.38 -4.02
N ILE A 51 -10.10 -1.46 -4.81
CA ILE A 51 -9.43 -2.73 -4.46
C ILE A 51 -7.91 -2.52 -4.39
N LEU A 52 -7.31 -1.85 -5.39
CA LEU A 52 -5.87 -1.59 -5.43
C LEU A 52 -5.43 -0.68 -4.27
N THR A 53 -6.19 0.37 -3.97
CA THR A 53 -5.94 1.25 -2.82
C THR A 53 -5.98 0.47 -1.51
N SER A 54 -7.00 -0.37 -1.31
CA SER A 54 -7.11 -1.21 -0.11
C SER A 54 -5.93 -2.18 0.01
N GLN A 55 -5.47 -2.78 -1.08
CA GLN A 55 -4.29 -3.65 -1.10
C GLN A 55 -3.01 -2.91 -0.71
N TRP A 56 -2.84 -1.68 -1.21
CA TRP A 56 -1.70 -0.83 -0.87
C TRP A 56 -1.68 -0.47 0.61
N GLU A 57 -2.81 0.03 1.13
CA GLU A 57 -2.96 0.37 2.55
C GLU A 57 -2.69 -0.82 3.47
N MET A 58 -3.19 -2.01 3.12
CA MET A 58 -2.95 -3.23 3.89
C MET A 58 -1.47 -3.61 3.88
N SER A 59 -0.80 -3.48 2.74
CA SER A 59 0.64 -3.76 2.63
C SER A 59 1.46 -2.81 3.50
N PHE A 60 1.07 -1.54 3.53
CA PHE A 60 1.70 -0.53 4.38
C PHE A 60 1.52 -0.85 5.87
N LYS A 61 0.28 -1.14 6.30
CA LYS A 61 -0.02 -1.54 7.69
C LYS A 61 0.76 -2.78 8.13
N GLN A 62 0.88 -3.79 7.25
CA GLN A 62 1.68 -4.98 7.55
C GLN A 62 3.17 -4.66 7.71
N ALA A 63 3.71 -3.74 6.89
CA ALA A 63 5.11 -3.32 7.01
C ALA A 63 5.37 -2.60 8.34
N GLU A 64 4.46 -1.72 8.74
CA GLU A 64 4.51 -1.01 10.02
C GLU A 64 4.45 -1.97 11.22
N GLN A 65 3.54 -2.94 11.20
CA GLN A 65 3.43 -3.97 12.25
C GLN A 65 4.73 -4.79 12.37
N ARG A 66 5.32 -5.21 11.24
CA ARG A 66 6.60 -5.93 11.24
C ARG A 66 7.73 -5.09 11.82
N ALA A 67 7.82 -3.81 11.47
CA ALA A 67 8.83 -2.91 12.02
C ALA A 67 8.68 -2.72 13.53
N THR A 68 7.43 -2.62 14.02
CA THR A 68 7.12 -2.51 15.43
C THR A 68 7.52 -3.77 16.20
N MET A 69 7.14 -4.95 15.71
CA MET A 69 7.53 -6.23 16.32
C MET A 69 9.04 -6.41 16.37
N LEU A 70 9.75 -6.07 15.30
CA LEU A 70 11.21 -6.14 15.26
C LEU A 70 11.86 -5.21 16.30
N THR A 71 11.30 -4.01 16.48
CA THR A 71 11.77 -3.05 17.49
C THR A 71 11.54 -3.57 18.90
N GLN A 72 10.37 -4.15 19.17
CA GLN A 72 10.06 -4.77 20.47
C GLN A 72 10.99 -5.96 20.76
N GLN A 73 11.21 -6.83 19.78
CA GLN A 73 12.11 -7.97 19.91
C GLN A 73 13.54 -7.52 20.25
N ARG A 74 14.07 -6.52 19.53
CA ARG A 74 15.40 -5.96 19.79
C ARG A 74 15.53 -5.38 21.20
N LYS A 75 14.52 -4.64 21.66
CA LYS A 75 14.49 -4.11 23.04
C LYS A 75 14.50 -5.22 24.07
N LYS A 76 13.68 -6.27 23.87
CA LYS A 76 13.64 -7.42 24.77
C LYS A 76 15.00 -8.12 24.85
N THR A 77 15.60 -8.46 23.70
CA THR A 77 16.91 -9.11 23.65
C THR A 77 18.01 -8.25 24.26
N PHE A 78 17.99 -6.93 24.04
CA PHE A 78 18.94 -6.02 24.68
C PHE A 78 18.82 -6.00 26.20
N ASN A 79 17.60 -6.02 26.74
CA ASN A 79 17.37 -6.08 28.18
C ASN A 79 17.82 -7.43 28.77
N GLU A 80 17.54 -8.53 28.08
CA GLU A 80 17.99 -9.88 28.49
C GLU A 80 19.52 -9.97 28.53
N LEU A 81 20.22 -9.42 27.53
CA LEU A 81 21.68 -9.40 27.50
C LEU A 81 22.28 -8.54 28.62
N GLN A 82 21.68 -7.39 28.94
CA GLN A 82 22.13 -6.58 30.09
C GLN A 82 21.92 -7.27 31.42
N LEU A 83 20.79 -7.97 31.61
CA LEU A 83 20.51 -8.73 32.83
C LEU A 83 21.49 -9.91 33.01
N ALA A 84 21.89 -10.54 31.90
CA ALA A 84 22.86 -11.62 31.91
C ALA A 84 24.32 -11.15 31.91
N ALA A 85 24.57 -9.84 31.87
CA ALA A 85 25.93 -9.31 31.83
C ALA A 85 26.64 -9.56 33.17
N PRO A 86 27.88 -10.07 33.16
CA PRO A 86 28.66 -10.22 34.39
C PRO A 86 28.93 -8.84 35.01
N ILE A 87 28.81 -8.75 36.33
CA ILE A 87 29.15 -7.53 37.07
C ILE A 87 30.67 -7.34 36.94
N PRO A 88 31.15 -6.17 36.48
CA PRO A 88 32.58 -5.91 36.42
C PRO A 88 33.16 -6.01 37.83
N ASP A 89 34.14 -6.89 38.02
CA ASP A 89 34.94 -6.89 39.23
C ASP A 89 35.91 -5.71 39.14
N PHE A 90 35.81 -4.79 40.10
CA PHE A 90 36.62 -3.55 40.14
C PHE A 90 37.81 -3.67 41.10
N ASN A 91 38.20 -4.89 41.50
CA ASN A 91 39.41 -5.11 42.27
C ASN A 91 40.63 -5.29 41.35
N ASP A 92 41.39 -4.21 41.17
CA ASP A 92 42.84 -4.25 40.90
C ASP A 92 43.64 -4.34 42.21
#